data_AF-A0AAV0RR93-F1
#
_entry.id   AF-A0AAV0RR93-F1
#
_cell.length_a   1.000
_cell.length_b   1.000
_cell.length_c   1.000
_cell.angle_alpha   90.00
_cell.angle_beta   90.00
_cell.angle_gamma   90.00
#
_symmetry.space_group_name_H-M   'P 1'
#
loop_
_entity.id
_entity.type
_entity.pdbx_description
1 polymer ?
#
loop_
_entity_poly.entity_id
_entity_poly.type
_entity_poly.pdbx_seq_one_letter_code
_entity_poly.pdbx_strand_id
1 'polypeptide(L)'
;MASVPSLVSLCLLVLSHACSAQLEQVTSQHGWTRVRGEQRRGEGYSLDECQFSRLSAREPDRRLTSEAGVTDVWDENDDQFRCAGAAALRHTIEERGLLLPAYTNAPKLVYVDQGQLHLIFLSSFFKSFLRLVNVKLKIYCVEESQQQQDPRQGFRDQHQKIRKVREGDVIALPAGVADWFYNDAQTPLVLVQIMDTSNPANQLDNNFRKFFLAGNPQQQIQGQRGGQEQRSGNIFQGFDEQFLAEAFNVDTDLARRMKNENDNRGVIVRVEDRLQFLTPEFSEEERSEYQRGRPANGVEETFCSARLKQNINDPSRADVYNPRAGRITSVNSHNLPILRSLRLSAQKGHLYQNAIMAPHWNMNAHSICYFTRGTGRVQIVDENGRSVFDGEVREGQILTAPHNFAVVKRAGGEGLEWVAFKTNDQAKISQLAGRVSSMRAFPEEVIANSFQVSREEARRLKFNRDEVTLFSPGSRSQYRA
;
A
#
# COMPACT_ATOMS: atom_id res chain seq x y z
N MET A 1 -17.10 -40.49 67.46
CA MET A 1 -17.13 -40.77 66.01
C MET A 1 -17.44 -39.48 65.27
N ALA A 2 -16.40 -38.79 64.79
CA ALA A 2 -16.48 -37.74 63.78
C ALA A 2 -15.04 -37.56 63.27
N SER A 3 -14.74 -38.15 62.12
CA SER A 3 -13.42 -38.17 61.49
C SER A 3 -13.13 -36.83 60.83
N VAL A 4 -12.02 -36.21 61.24
CA VAL A 4 -11.43 -35.00 60.68
C VAL A 4 -10.93 -35.27 59.26
N PRO A 5 -11.34 -34.51 58.22
CA PRO A 5 -10.74 -34.63 56.90
C PRO A 5 -9.42 -33.84 56.84
N SER A 6 -8.43 -34.54 56.31
CA SER A 6 -7.02 -34.18 56.20
C SER A 6 -6.75 -32.99 55.26
N LEU A 7 -5.88 -32.08 55.71
CA LEU A 7 -5.26 -30.98 54.94
C LEU A 7 -4.58 -31.43 53.64
N VAL A 8 -4.32 -32.73 53.47
CA VAL A 8 -3.73 -33.29 52.24
C VAL A 8 -4.72 -33.23 51.06
N SER A 9 -6.02 -33.24 51.30
CA SER A 9 -7.02 -33.19 50.22
C SER A 9 -7.20 -31.80 49.61
N LEU A 10 -6.88 -30.73 50.35
CA LEU A 10 -6.98 -29.36 49.84
C LEU A 10 -5.74 -28.98 49.02
N CYS A 11 -4.55 -29.49 49.37
CA CYS A 11 -3.32 -29.26 48.59
C CYS A 11 -3.32 -29.99 47.23
N LEU A 12 -4.02 -31.12 47.11
CA LEU A 12 -4.13 -31.85 45.84
C LEU A 12 -5.02 -31.14 44.81
N LEU A 13 -6.03 -30.38 45.26
CA LEU A 13 -6.91 -29.62 44.36
C LEU A 13 -6.26 -28.35 43.81
N VAL A 14 -5.33 -27.74 44.54
CA VAL A 14 -4.58 -26.55 44.07
C VAL A 14 -3.48 -26.95 43.08
N LEU A 15 -2.83 -28.10 43.28
CA LEU A 15 -1.81 -28.60 42.36
C LEU A 15 -2.39 -29.21 41.06
N SER A 16 -3.64 -29.71 41.07
CA SER A 16 -4.32 -30.16 39.85
C SER A 16 -4.86 -29.02 38.98
N HIS A 17 -5.06 -27.80 39.52
CA HIS A 17 -5.43 -26.63 38.72
C HIS A 17 -4.24 -25.78 38.26
N ALA A 18 -3.06 -25.93 38.89
CA ALA A 18 -1.84 -25.28 38.42
C ALA A 18 -1.13 -26.03 37.28
N CYS A 19 -1.38 -27.34 37.11
CA CYS A 19 -0.74 -28.15 36.05
C CYS A 19 -1.57 -28.23 34.74
N SER A 20 -2.83 -27.79 34.73
CA SER A 20 -3.68 -27.77 33.53
C SER A 20 -3.74 -26.43 32.81
N ALA A 21 -3.02 -25.40 33.28
CA ALA A 21 -2.97 -24.08 32.64
C ALA A 21 -1.70 -23.83 31.80
N GLN A 22 -0.81 -24.83 31.65
CA GLN A 22 0.45 -24.70 30.89
C GLN A 22 0.65 -25.78 29.80
N LEU A 23 -0.41 -26.50 29.40
CA LEU A 23 -0.34 -27.49 28.32
C LEU A 23 -1.41 -27.33 27.22
N GLU A 24 -1.97 -26.13 27.03
CA GLU A 24 -2.84 -25.81 25.89
C GLU A 24 -2.15 -24.99 24.78
N GLN A 25 -0.83 -24.82 24.83
CA GLN A 25 -0.06 -24.13 23.77
C GLN A 25 0.88 -25.03 22.95
N VAL A 26 0.83 -26.36 23.10
CA VAL A 26 1.76 -27.27 22.36
C VAL A 26 1.10 -28.46 21.66
N THR A 27 -0.22 -28.68 21.73
CA THR A 27 -0.87 -29.79 21.01
C THR A 27 -2.16 -29.38 20.29
N SER A 28 -2.02 -28.70 19.15
CA SER A 28 -3.04 -28.70 18.09
C SER A 28 -2.38 -28.91 16.73
N GLN A 29 -1.77 -30.09 16.56
CA GLN A 29 -1.47 -30.66 15.26
C GLN A 29 -2.06 -32.07 15.25
N HIS A 30 -2.68 -32.44 14.12
CA HIS A 30 -3.38 -33.69 13.79
C HIS A 30 -4.92 -33.64 13.82
N GLY A 31 -5.46 -32.76 12.98
CA GLY A 31 -6.74 -32.94 12.29
C GLY A 31 -6.50 -33.01 10.78
N TRP A 32 -5.73 -34.00 10.32
CA TRP A 32 -5.60 -34.32 8.89
C TRP A 32 -6.88 -35.02 8.40
N THR A 33 -7.94 -34.25 8.18
CA THR A 33 -9.04 -34.66 7.30
C THR A 33 -8.84 -34.00 5.94
N ARG A 34 -8.22 -34.77 5.04
CA ARG A 34 -8.35 -34.75 3.56
C ARG A 34 -8.96 -33.45 2.98
N VAL A 35 -8.14 -32.43 2.77
CA VAL A 35 -8.33 -31.49 1.65
C VAL A 35 -7.72 -32.17 0.42
N ARG A 36 -8.50 -33.08 -0.18
CA ARG A 36 -8.16 -33.69 -1.47
C ARG A 36 -8.81 -32.83 -2.55
N GLY A 37 -8.12 -31.79 -2.99
CA GLY A 37 -8.64 -30.93 -4.06
C GLY A 37 -8.03 -29.55 -4.18
N GLU A 38 -6.71 -29.37 -3.99
CA GLU A 38 -6.04 -28.15 -4.43
C GLU A 38 -4.55 -28.42 -4.67
N GLN A 39 -4.30 -29.38 -5.56
CA GLN A 39 -2.96 -29.71 -6.04
C GLN A 39 -3.04 -29.81 -7.56
N ARG A 40 -3.11 -28.63 -8.21
CA ARG A 40 -2.73 -28.34 -9.59
C ARG A 40 -3.07 -26.87 -9.91
N ARG A 41 -2.16 -25.98 -9.53
CA ARG A 41 -1.84 -24.70 -10.20
C ARG A 41 -0.49 -24.22 -9.65
N GLY A 42 0.49 -25.10 -9.74
CA GLY A 42 1.91 -24.75 -9.69
C GLY A 42 2.41 -24.69 -11.12
N GLU A 43 1.94 -23.71 -11.89
CA GLU A 43 2.44 -23.40 -13.23
C GLU A 43 2.53 -21.88 -13.29
N GLY A 44 3.73 -21.32 -13.08
CA GLY A 44 3.97 -19.90 -13.34
C GLY A 44 5.08 -19.20 -12.57
N TYR A 45 5.58 -19.72 -11.45
CA TYR A 45 6.82 -19.17 -10.87
C TYR A 45 7.98 -19.76 -11.65
N SER A 46 8.58 -18.97 -12.54
CA SER A 46 9.92 -19.30 -13.02
C SER A 46 10.83 -19.43 -11.79
N LEU A 47 11.57 -20.53 -11.70
CA LEU A 47 12.43 -20.87 -10.56
C LEU A 47 13.48 -19.78 -10.24
N ASP A 48 13.68 -18.81 -11.15
CA ASP A 48 14.72 -17.80 -11.09
C ASP A 48 14.21 -16.34 -11.06
N GLU A 49 12.90 -16.08 -10.87
CA GLU A 49 12.33 -14.71 -11.00
C GLU A 49 12.92 -13.65 -10.05
N CYS A 50 13.50 -14.07 -8.92
CA CYS A 50 14.14 -13.18 -7.95
C CYS A 50 15.67 -13.34 -7.88
N GLN A 51 16.30 -13.95 -8.89
CA GLN A 51 17.76 -14.03 -8.99
C GLN A 51 18.28 -12.85 -9.80
N PHE A 52 18.99 -11.93 -9.13
CA PHE A 52 19.46 -10.70 -9.77
C PHE A 52 20.96 -10.73 -10.00
N SER A 53 21.37 -10.34 -11.21
CA SER A 53 22.75 -9.92 -11.46
C SER A 53 22.97 -8.48 -10.97
N ARG A 54 21.97 -7.61 -11.19
CA ARG A 54 21.95 -6.20 -10.79
C ARG A 54 20.52 -5.68 -10.72
N LEU A 55 20.23 -4.88 -9.70
CA LEU A 55 19.02 -4.06 -9.56
C LEU A 55 19.31 -2.63 -10.06
N SER A 56 18.26 -1.87 -10.35
CA SER A 56 18.39 -0.47 -10.79
C SER A 56 17.25 0.40 -10.24
N ALA A 57 17.56 1.66 -9.94
CA ALA A 57 16.53 2.64 -9.63
C ALA A 57 15.82 3.03 -10.93
N ARG A 58 14.52 2.73 -11.03
CA ARG A 58 13.71 2.86 -12.25
C ARG A 58 12.94 4.16 -12.27
N GLU A 59 13.07 4.90 -13.36
CA GLU A 59 12.12 5.94 -13.75
C GLU A 59 10.97 5.33 -14.56
N PRO A 60 9.85 6.03 -14.74
CA PRO A 60 8.79 5.55 -15.63
C PRO A 60 9.30 5.34 -17.05
N ASP A 61 8.94 4.22 -17.66
CA ASP A 61 9.36 3.84 -19.01
C ASP A 61 8.45 4.42 -20.09
N ARG A 62 7.18 4.72 -19.74
CA ARG A 62 6.18 5.26 -20.66
C ARG A 62 5.45 6.44 -20.02
N ARG A 63 5.13 7.45 -20.83
CA ARG A 63 4.30 8.60 -20.45
C ARG A 63 3.15 8.78 -21.43
N LEU A 64 1.95 8.87 -20.88
CA LEU A 64 0.70 8.91 -21.64
C LEU A 64 -0.04 10.21 -21.34
N THR A 65 -0.24 11.02 -22.38
CA THR A 65 -0.92 12.31 -22.27
C THR A 65 -2.43 12.14 -22.31
N SER A 66 -3.13 12.90 -21.49
CA SER A 66 -4.58 13.07 -21.51
C SER A 66 -4.91 14.57 -21.50
N GLU A 67 -6.17 14.92 -21.73
CA GLU A 67 -6.65 16.30 -21.85
C GLU A 67 -6.33 17.19 -20.62
N ALA A 68 -6.36 16.62 -19.42
CA ALA A 68 -6.12 17.33 -18.16
C ALA A 68 -5.08 16.64 -17.26
N GLY A 69 -4.08 16.00 -17.86
CA GLY A 69 -2.99 15.41 -17.10
C GLY A 69 -2.16 14.39 -17.86
N VAL A 70 -1.28 13.71 -17.12
CA VAL A 70 -0.40 12.66 -17.65
C VAL A 70 -0.41 11.42 -16.76
N THR A 71 -0.19 10.26 -17.38
CA THR A 71 0.04 8.99 -16.70
C THR A 71 1.41 8.44 -17.06
N ASP A 72 2.27 8.34 -16.06
CA ASP A 72 3.56 7.70 -16.11
C ASP A 72 3.42 6.22 -15.72
N VAL A 73 4.03 5.31 -16.48
CA VAL A 73 3.94 3.85 -16.31
C VAL A 73 5.34 3.27 -16.21
N TRP A 74 5.62 2.51 -15.16
CA TRP A 74 6.82 1.68 -15.06
C TRP A 74 6.59 0.36 -15.78
N ASP A 75 7.61 -0.17 -16.45
CA ASP A 75 7.56 -1.45 -17.15
C ASP A 75 7.37 -2.60 -16.16
N GLU A 76 6.17 -3.17 -16.16
CA GLU A 76 5.81 -4.34 -15.36
C GLU A 76 6.62 -5.59 -15.70
N ASN A 77 7.33 -5.63 -16.83
CA ASN A 77 8.20 -6.74 -17.21
C ASN A 77 9.63 -6.61 -16.66
N ASP A 78 10.02 -5.48 -16.05
CA ASP A 78 11.31 -5.37 -15.35
C ASP A 78 11.38 -6.43 -14.23
N ASP A 79 12.52 -7.10 -14.13
CA ASP A 79 12.74 -8.23 -13.21
C ASP A 79 12.40 -7.88 -11.76
N GLN A 80 12.60 -6.61 -11.38
CA GLN A 80 12.32 -6.12 -10.03
C GLN A 80 10.83 -6.12 -9.71
N PHE A 81 10.01 -5.69 -10.67
CA PHE A 81 8.56 -5.66 -10.54
C PHE A 81 7.96 -7.07 -10.65
N ARG A 82 8.52 -7.92 -11.51
CA ARG A 82 8.13 -9.33 -11.61
C ARG A 82 8.40 -10.09 -10.32
N CYS A 83 9.61 -9.99 -9.77
CA CYS A 83 9.96 -10.60 -8.49
C CYS A 83 9.09 -10.09 -7.34
N ALA A 84 8.82 -8.78 -7.30
CA ALA A 84 7.99 -8.19 -6.25
C ALA A 84 6.49 -8.50 -6.45
N GLY A 85 6.08 -9.03 -7.60
CA GLY A 85 4.67 -9.25 -7.93
C GLY A 85 3.88 -7.95 -7.97
N ALA A 86 4.46 -6.88 -8.52
CA ALA A 86 3.89 -5.54 -8.43
C ALA A 86 3.90 -4.80 -9.78
N ALA A 87 3.00 -3.84 -9.92
CA ALA A 87 3.00 -2.86 -11.01
C ALA A 87 2.84 -1.44 -10.46
N ALA A 88 3.38 -0.44 -11.16
CA ALA A 88 3.41 0.94 -10.69
C ALA A 88 2.92 1.94 -11.75
N LEU A 89 2.11 2.89 -11.31
CA LEU A 89 1.60 4.01 -12.10
C LEU A 89 1.77 5.32 -11.33
N ARG A 90 2.01 6.41 -12.03
CA ARG A 90 1.92 7.76 -11.48
C ARG A 90 1.01 8.62 -12.34
N HIS A 91 -0.05 9.14 -11.74
CA HIS A 91 -0.95 10.09 -12.39
C HIS A 91 -0.64 11.50 -11.90
N THR A 92 -0.46 12.44 -12.83
CA THR A 92 -0.44 13.88 -12.55
C THR A 92 -1.69 14.49 -13.15
N ILE A 93 -2.60 14.95 -12.30
CA ILE A 93 -3.92 15.45 -12.68
C ILE A 93 -3.90 16.97 -12.49
N GLU A 94 -4.12 17.72 -13.57
CA GLU A 94 -4.15 19.18 -13.57
C GLU A 94 -5.41 19.73 -12.89
N GLU A 95 -5.47 21.06 -12.70
CA GLU A 95 -6.68 21.74 -12.21
C GLU A 95 -7.91 21.35 -13.05
N ARG A 96 -9.00 21.00 -12.36
CA ARG A 96 -10.26 20.49 -12.91
C ARG A 96 -10.11 19.19 -13.70
N GLY A 97 -9.00 18.47 -13.55
CA GLY A 97 -8.82 17.15 -14.12
C GLY A 97 -9.62 16.08 -13.37
N LEU A 98 -10.32 15.23 -14.11
CA LEU A 98 -11.02 14.05 -13.63
C LEU A 98 -10.34 12.80 -14.19
N LEU A 99 -9.64 12.05 -13.33
CA LEU A 99 -9.21 10.69 -13.64
C LEU A 99 -10.45 9.80 -13.70
N LEU A 100 -10.73 9.29 -14.91
CA LEU A 100 -11.96 8.57 -15.21
C LEU A 100 -12.12 7.30 -14.36
N PRO A 101 -13.36 6.91 -14.03
CA PRO A 101 -13.62 5.74 -13.20
C PRO A 101 -13.08 4.46 -13.81
N ALA A 102 -12.35 3.69 -13.01
CA ALA A 102 -11.84 2.37 -13.40
C ALA A 102 -11.65 1.46 -12.19
N TYR A 103 -11.71 0.15 -12.40
CA TYR A 103 -11.32 -0.86 -11.39
C TYR A 103 -10.12 -1.70 -11.86
N THR A 104 -9.42 -2.36 -10.94
CA THR A 104 -8.25 -3.19 -11.25
C THR A 104 -8.44 -4.64 -10.82
N ASN A 105 -7.81 -5.59 -11.51
CA ASN A 105 -7.81 -7.01 -11.09
C ASN A 105 -6.96 -7.28 -9.84
N ALA A 106 -6.07 -6.36 -9.47
CA ALA A 106 -5.19 -6.45 -8.31
C ALA A 106 -5.56 -5.38 -7.26
N PRO A 107 -5.41 -5.68 -5.96
CA PRO A 107 -5.51 -4.67 -4.93
C PRO A 107 -4.35 -3.68 -5.05
N LYS A 108 -4.60 -2.43 -4.63
CA LYS A 108 -3.63 -1.35 -4.79
C LYS A 108 -3.58 -0.43 -3.59
N LEU A 109 -2.39 0.13 -3.37
CA LEU A 109 -2.18 1.27 -2.51
C LEU A 109 -1.93 2.50 -3.38
N VAL A 110 -2.59 3.61 -3.05
CA VAL A 110 -2.39 4.91 -3.69
C VAL A 110 -1.79 5.86 -2.68
N TYR A 111 -0.62 6.41 -2.97
CA TYR A 111 0.00 7.47 -2.17
C TYR A 111 -0.22 8.81 -2.88
N VAL A 112 -0.72 9.80 -2.13
CA VAL A 112 -0.85 11.18 -2.61
C VAL A 112 0.47 11.89 -2.38
N ASP A 113 1.25 12.05 -3.44
CA ASP A 113 2.61 12.61 -3.41
C ASP A 113 2.60 14.14 -3.34
N GLN A 114 1.66 14.77 -4.05
CA GLN A 114 1.47 16.22 -4.06
C GLN A 114 -0.01 16.56 -4.25
N GLY A 115 -0.46 17.66 -3.65
CA GLY A 115 -1.79 18.23 -3.85
C GLY A 115 -2.56 18.45 -2.55
N GLN A 116 -3.41 19.47 -2.52
CA GLN A 116 -4.28 19.78 -1.39
C GLN A 116 -5.76 19.70 -1.81
N LEU A 117 -6.45 18.73 -1.20
CA LEU A 117 -7.91 18.61 -1.06
C LEU A 117 -8.70 18.06 -2.25
N HIS A 118 -8.52 16.79 -2.64
CA HIS A 118 -9.25 16.20 -3.78
C HIS A 118 -10.00 14.92 -3.51
N LEU A 119 -11.08 14.72 -4.24
CA LEU A 119 -12.15 13.83 -3.85
C LEU A 119 -11.99 12.47 -4.52
N ILE A 120 -11.94 11.43 -3.69
CA ILE A 120 -12.02 10.03 -4.11
C ILE A 120 -13.46 9.58 -3.95
N PHE A 121 -13.97 8.97 -5.00
CA PHE A 121 -15.10 8.07 -4.90
C PHE A 121 -14.64 6.64 -5.07
N LEU A 122 -15.29 5.75 -4.34
CA LEU A 122 -15.18 4.32 -4.53
C LEU A 122 -16.55 3.82 -4.91
N SER A 123 -16.70 3.42 -6.16
CA SER A 123 -17.89 2.70 -6.60
C SER A 123 -17.66 1.22 -6.38
N SER A 124 -18.71 0.56 -5.90
CA SER A 124 -18.89 -0.88 -5.97
C SER A 124 -18.12 -1.71 -4.93
N PHE A 125 -18.52 -1.52 -3.68
CA PHE A 125 -18.23 -2.44 -2.59
C PHE A 125 -19.58 -2.54 -1.87
N PHE A 126 -20.26 -3.68 -1.79
CA PHE A 126 -20.14 -4.58 -0.65
C PHE A 126 -21.26 -5.65 -0.72
N LYS A 127 -21.63 -6.18 -1.90
CA LYS A 127 -22.50 -7.37 -1.95
C LYS A 127 -21.71 -8.69 -1.96
N SER A 128 -20.59 -8.78 -2.67
CA SER A 128 -19.85 -10.04 -2.83
C SER A 128 -18.89 -10.37 -1.67
N PHE A 129 -18.34 -9.36 -0.97
CA PHE A 129 -17.53 -9.58 0.25
C PHE A 129 -18.36 -10.18 1.41
N LEU A 130 -19.70 -10.06 1.35
CA LEU A 130 -20.63 -10.57 2.38
C LEU A 130 -20.63 -12.10 2.52
N ARG A 131 -20.14 -12.84 1.52
CA ARG A 131 -20.13 -14.31 1.59
C ARG A 131 -19.03 -14.86 2.50
N LEU A 132 -17.99 -14.07 2.79
CA LEU A 132 -16.88 -14.46 3.68
C LEU A 132 -17.19 -14.26 5.17
N VAL A 133 -18.23 -13.49 5.52
CA VAL A 133 -18.46 -13.07 6.92
C VAL A 133 -19.76 -13.61 7.53
N ASN A 134 -20.56 -14.43 6.82
CA ASN A 134 -21.75 -15.07 7.38
C ASN A 134 -22.75 -14.10 8.06
N VAL A 135 -22.90 -12.88 7.53
CA VAL A 135 -23.82 -11.87 8.06
C VAL A 135 -24.95 -11.61 7.06
N LYS A 136 -26.19 -11.93 7.46
CA LYS A 136 -27.41 -11.45 6.78
C LYS A 136 -27.64 -9.99 7.17
N LEU A 137 -27.14 -9.04 6.38
CA LEU A 137 -27.54 -7.63 6.52
C LEU A 137 -27.91 -7.01 5.17
N LYS A 138 -29.11 -6.40 5.10
CA LYS A 138 -29.48 -5.43 4.06
C LYS A 138 -28.81 -4.11 4.43
N ILE A 139 -27.82 -3.66 3.66
CA ILE A 139 -27.17 -2.36 3.88
C ILE A 139 -27.20 -1.58 2.55
N TYR A 140 -27.81 -0.40 2.57
CA TYR A 140 -27.78 0.56 1.48
C TYR A 140 -26.63 1.55 1.77
N CYS A 141 -25.55 1.49 1.00
CA CYS A 141 -24.40 2.42 1.13
C CYS A 141 -24.64 3.73 0.34
N VAL A 142 -25.82 4.32 0.42
CA VAL A 142 -26.18 5.54 -0.32
C VAL A 142 -26.26 6.70 0.67
N GLU A 143 -25.51 7.78 0.43
CA GLU A 143 -25.72 9.04 1.14
C GLU A 143 -26.81 9.82 0.38
N GLU A 144 -27.99 9.97 0.98
CA GLU A 144 -29.01 10.90 0.49
C GLU A 144 -28.83 12.23 1.22
N SER A 145 -28.51 13.30 0.50
CA SER A 145 -28.56 14.66 1.05
C SER A 145 -29.31 15.59 0.10
N GLN A 146 -30.35 16.25 0.61
CA GLN A 146 -31.03 17.33 -0.10
C GLN A 146 -30.29 18.63 0.20
N GLN A 147 -29.56 19.20 -0.77
CA GLN A 147 -29.12 20.58 -0.67
C GLN A 147 -30.31 21.50 -0.99
N GLN A 148 -30.80 22.23 0.01
CA GLN A 148 -31.72 23.36 -0.20
C GLN A 148 -30.93 24.55 -0.76
N GLN A 149 -30.71 24.57 -2.07
CA GLN A 149 -30.50 25.82 -2.80
C GLN A 149 -31.60 25.94 -3.86
N ASP A 150 -32.39 27.00 -3.72
CA ASP A 150 -33.55 27.41 -4.53
C ASP A 150 -34.75 26.43 -4.63
N PRO A 151 -35.94 26.77 -4.08
CA PRO A 151 -37.17 25.98 -4.20
C PRO A 151 -37.65 25.71 -5.64
N ARG A 152 -37.02 26.32 -6.66
CA ARG A 152 -37.47 26.23 -8.06
C ARG A 152 -36.64 25.29 -8.94
N GLN A 153 -35.45 24.86 -8.51
CA GLN A 153 -34.60 23.88 -9.23
C GLN A 153 -33.75 23.06 -8.24
N GLY A 154 -34.37 22.07 -7.59
CA GLY A 154 -33.62 21.18 -6.70
C GLY A 154 -32.64 20.30 -7.46
N PHE A 155 -31.35 20.37 -7.15
CA PHE A 155 -30.36 19.38 -7.58
C PHE A 155 -30.62 18.08 -6.80
N ARG A 156 -31.18 17.06 -7.47
CA ARG A 156 -31.49 15.76 -6.88
C ARG A 156 -30.49 14.73 -7.42
N ASP A 157 -29.50 14.39 -6.61
CA ASP A 157 -28.51 13.35 -6.88
C ASP A 157 -28.39 12.40 -5.68
N GLN A 158 -27.88 11.19 -5.92
CA GLN A 158 -27.60 10.19 -4.90
C GLN A 158 -26.33 9.43 -5.27
N HIS A 159 -25.32 9.49 -4.40
CA HIS A 159 -24.08 8.77 -4.62
C HIS A 159 -23.51 8.25 -3.29
N GLN A 160 -22.48 7.41 -3.38
CA GLN A 160 -21.75 6.94 -2.20
C GLN A 160 -20.85 8.04 -1.61
N LYS A 161 -20.37 7.79 -0.39
CA LYS A 161 -19.47 8.69 0.34
C LYS A 161 -18.23 9.07 -0.45
N ILE A 162 -18.07 10.38 -0.65
CA ILE A 162 -16.89 10.98 -1.27
C ILE A 162 -15.87 11.34 -0.19
N ARG A 163 -14.59 11.01 -0.41
CA ARG A 163 -13.51 11.19 0.57
C ARG A 163 -12.50 12.23 0.08
N LYS A 164 -12.26 13.28 0.87
CA LYS A 164 -11.18 14.24 0.61
C LYS A 164 -9.82 13.61 0.85
N VAL A 165 -8.87 13.83 -0.04
CA VAL A 165 -7.47 13.46 0.11
C VAL A 165 -6.54 14.64 0.09
N ARG A 166 -5.38 14.44 0.70
CA ARG A 166 -4.29 15.41 0.75
C ARG A 166 -2.96 14.69 0.66
N GLU A 167 -1.92 15.45 0.37
CA GLU A 167 -0.53 14.99 0.46
C GLU A 167 -0.28 14.14 1.71
N GLY A 168 0.34 12.99 1.48
CA GLY A 168 0.64 12.01 2.52
C GLY A 168 -0.46 11.00 2.80
N ASP A 169 -1.65 11.10 2.20
CA ASP A 169 -2.65 10.06 2.33
C ASP A 169 -2.21 8.78 1.58
N VAL A 170 -2.24 7.65 2.29
CA VAL A 170 -2.17 6.29 1.72
C VAL A 170 -3.59 5.74 1.67
N ILE A 171 -4.11 5.49 0.48
CA ILE A 171 -5.45 4.94 0.24
C ILE A 171 -5.32 3.47 -0.14
N ALA A 172 -6.14 2.62 0.46
CA ALA A 172 -6.11 1.17 0.33
C ALA A 172 -7.35 0.66 -0.40
N LEU A 173 -7.16 0.10 -1.60
CA LEU A 173 -8.24 -0.25 -2.53
C LEU A 173 -8.17 -1.73 -2.93
N PRO A 174 -9.21 -2.53 -2.66
CA PRO A 174 -9.28 -3.92 -3.11
C PRO A 174 -9.46 -4.07 -4.62
N ALA A 175 -9.10 -5.26 -5.12
CA ALA A 175 -9.35 -5.65 -6.50
C ALA A 175 -10.86 -5.58 -6.82
N GLY A 176 -11.20 -5.13 -8.03
CA GLY A 176 -12.56 -5.03 -8.54
C GLY A 176 -13.34 -3.79 -8.08
N VAL A 177 -12.78 -2.96 -7.19
CA VAL A 177 -13.41 -1.72 -6.74
C VAL A 177 -13.09 -0.61 -7.72
N ALA A 178 -14.12 0.10 -8.18
CA ALA A 178 -13.92 1.21 -9.09
C ALA A 178 -13.57 2.49 -8.32
N ASP A 179 -12.59 3.23 -8.79
CA ASP A 179 -12.16 4.51 -8.24
C ASP A 179 -12.08 5.59 -9.31
N TRP A 180 -12.34 6.84 -8.90
CA TRP A 180 -12.04 8.05 -9.68
C TRP A 180 -11.48 9.15 -8.77
N PHE A 181 -10.75 10.09 -9.37
CA PHE A 181 -10.12 11.21 -8.66
C PHE A 181 -10.39 12.51 -9.41
N TYR A 182 -10.82 13.54 -8.69
CA TYR A 182 -11.06 14.87 -9.26
C TYR A 182 -10.21 15.94 -8.57
N ASN A 183 -9.43 16.68 -9.34
CA ASN A 183 -8.64 17.81 -8.87
C ASN A 183 -9.45 19.12 -8.94
N ASP A 184 -9.94 19.59 -7.79
CA ASP A 184 -10.65 20.85 -7.58
C ASP A 184 -9.75 22.04 -7.16
N ALA A 185 -8.42 21.87 -7.13
CA ALA A 185 -7.47 22.91 -6.74
C ALA A 185 -6.57 23.31 -7.90
N GLN A 186 -5.85 24.42 -7.70
CA GLN A 186 -4.99 25.02 -8.71
C GLN A 186 -3.64 24.29 -8.87
N THR A 187 -3.21 23.54 -7.85
CA THR A 187 -1.98 22.76 -7.92
C THR A 187 -2.25 21.36 -8.47
N PRO A 188 -1.32 20.78 -9.27
CA PRO A 188 -1.47 19.42 -9.75
C PRO A 188 -1.59 18.42 -8.59
N LEU A 189 -2.48 17.46 -8.75
CA LEU A 189 -2.62 16.29 -7.87
C LEU A 189 -1.75 15.16 -8.42
N VAL A 190 -0.79 14.69 -7.64
CA VAL A 190 0.13 13.60 -8.02
C VAL A 190 -0.19 12.36 -7.19
N LEU A 191 -0.55 11.27 -7.88
CA LEU A 191 -0.94 9.99 -7.29
C LEU A 191 0.03 8.90 -7.73
N VAL A 192 0.68 8.22 -6.80
CA VAL A 192 1.49 7.03 -7.08
C VAL A 192 0.69 5.80 -6.67
N GLN A 193 0.37 4.93 -7.63
CA GLN A 193 -0.38 3.69 -7.42
C GLN A 193 0.58 2.50 -7.53
N ILE A 194 0.60 1.65 -6.51
CA ILE A 194 1.26 0.33 -6.56
C ILE A 194 0.18 -0.74 -6.46
N MET A 195 0.11 -1.59 -7.48
CA MET A 195 -0.80 -2.74 -7.54
C MET A 195 -0.03 -4.04 -7.22
N ASP A 196 -0.57 -4.87 -6.34
CA ASP A 196 0.00 -6.19 -6.02
C ASP A 196 -0.59 -7.25 -6.95
N THR A 197 0.09 -7.48 -8.08
CA THR A 197 -0.36 -8.41 -9.12
C THR A 197 -0.23 -9.87 -8.71
N SER A 198 0.63 -10.18 -7.73
CA SER A 198 0.77 -11.51 -7.15
C SER A 198 -0.25 -11.83 -6.05
N ASN A 199 -1.08 -10.84 -5.67
CA ASN A 199 -2.04 -11.00 -4.60
C ASN A 199 -3.06 -12.12 -4.92
N PRO A 200 -3.43 -12.99 -3.95
CA PRO A 200 -4.46 -14.01 -4.17
C PRO A 200 -5.84 -13.47 -4.58
N ALA A 201 -6.12 -12.18 -4.35
CA ALA A 201 -7.33 -11.53 -4.85
C ALA A 201 -7.34 -11.38 -6.39
N ASN A 202 -6.18 -11.39 -7.03
CA ASN A 202 -6.04 -11.41 -8.48
C ASN A 202 -6.11 -12.86 -8.99
N GLN A 203 -7.25 -13.25 -9.54
CA GLN A 203 -7.51 -14.62 -10.01
C GLN A 203 -7.23 -14.83 -11.52
N LEU A 204 -6.67 -13.83 -12.19
CA LEU A 204 -6.40 -13.88 -13.63
C LEU A 204 -5.00 -14.43 -13.88
N ASP A 205 -4.01 -13.55 -13.91
CA ASP A 205 -2.57 -13.83 -14.06
C ASP A 205 -1.78 -12.65 -13.48
N ASN A 206 -0.45 -12.72 -13.51
CA ASN A 206 0.43 -11.69 -12.90
C ASN A 206 0.47 -10.35 -13.65
N ASN A 207 -0.34 -10.14 -14.71
CA ASN A 207 -0.45 -8.86 -15.38
C ASN A 207 -1.52 -8.00 -14.71
N PHE A 208 -1.21 -6.73 -14.47
CA PHE A 208 -2.24 -5.79 -14.05
C PHE A 208 -3.14 -5.41 -15.23
N ARG A 209 -4.42 -5.22 -14.93
CA ARG A 209 -5.46 -4.78 -15.85
C ARG A 209 -6.25 -3.66 -15.19
N LYS A 210 -6.52 -2.61 -15.95
CA LYS A 210 -7.35 -1.48 -15.53
C LYS A 210 -8.58 -1.43 -16.43
N PHE A 211 -9.74 -1.73 -15.87
CA PHE A 211 -11.02 -1.79 -16.56
C PHE A 211 -11.71 -0.43 -16.41
N PHE A 212 -11.64 0.38 -17.47
CA PHE A 212 -12.23 1.71 -17.49
C PHE A 212 -13.74 1.62 -17.70
N LEU A 213 -14.49 2.42 -16.93
CA LEU A 213 -15.95 2.55 -17.04
C LEU A 213 -16.36 3.73 -17.94
N ALA A 214 -15.41 4.53 -18.41
CA ALA A 214 -15.66 5.65 -19.29
C ALA A 214 -14.41 5.99 -20.11
N GLY A 215 -14.58 6.83 -21.13
CA GLY A 215 -13.49 7.29 -22.00
C GLY A 215 -12.99 6.22 -22.96
N ASN A 216 -11.90 6.54 -23.63
CA ASN A 216 -11.24 5.67 -24.60
C ASN A 216 -9.74 5.55 -24.24
N PRO A 217 -9.39 4.72 -23.25
CA PRO A 217 -8.03 4.62 -22.74
C PRO A 217 -7.07 4.12 -23.82
N GLN A 218 -5.92 4.77 -23.94
CA GLN A 218 -4.82 4.28 -24.78
C GLN A 218 -4.36 2.89 -24.29
N GLN A 219 -4.09 1.98 -25.25
CA GLN A 219 -3.65 0.60 -24.99
C GLN A 219 -2.42 0.51 -24.06
N GLN A 220 -1.57 1.53 -24.11
CA GLN A 220 -0.29 1.60 -23.40
C GLN A 220 -0.42 1.70 -21.87
N ILE A 221 -1.62 1.86 -21.31
CA ILE A 221 -1.83 1.78 -19.85
C ILE A 221 -1.87 0.33 -19.37
N GLN A 222 -2.19 -0.64 -20.23
CA GLN A 222 -2.36 -2.03 -19.83
C GLN A 222 -1.05 -2.83 -19.97
N GLY A 223 -0.96 -3.94 -19.21
CA GLY A 223 0.20 -4.81 -19.22
C GLY A 223 0.53 -5.36 -20.61
N GLN A 224 1.74 -5.13 -21.11
CA GLN A 224 2.19 -5.64 -22.41
C GLN A 224 2.77 -7.05 -22.26
N ARG A 225 1.96 -8.07 -22.58
CA ARG A 225 2.48 -9.39 -22.97
C ARG A 225 1.76 -9.91 -24.20
N GLY A 226 2.53 -10.04 -25.29
CA GLY A 226 2.08 -10.53 -26.59
C GLY A 226 1.78 -9.38 -27.54
N GLY A 227 2.61 -9.21 -28.57
CA GLY A 227 2.53 -8.15 -29.59
C GLY A 227 1.31 -8.21 -30.51
N GLN A 228 0.12 -8.49 -29.98
CA GLN A 228 -1.15 -8.28 -30.69
C GLN A 228 -1.69 -6.90 -30.35
N GLU A 229 -2.03 -6.13 -31.38
CA GLU A 229 -2.80 -4.89 -31.29
C GLU A 229 -4.19 -5.18 -30.71
N GLN A 230 -4.31 -5.24 -29.39
CA GLN A 230 -5.61 -5.36 -28.73
C GLN A 230 -6.25 -3.98 -28.66
N ARG A 231 -7.38 -3.78 -29.33
CA ARG A 231 -8.24 -2.60 -29.15
C ARG A 231 -8.46 -2.37 -27.65
N SER A 232 -8.02 -1.22 -27.13
CA SER A 232 -8.26 -0.78 -25.76
C SER A 232 -9.37 0.26 -25.79
N GLY A 233 -10.33 0.07 -24.90
CA GLY A 233 -11.52 0.88 -24.77
C GLY A 233 -12.09 0.73 -23.37
N ASN A 234 -13.14 1.48 -23.05
CA ASN A 234 -13.90 1.20 -21.83
C ASN A 234 -14.68 -0.12 -21.97
N ILE A 235 -15.15 -0.66 -20.84
CA ILE A 235 -15.84 -1.97 -20.82
C ILE A 235 -17.12 -1.99 -21.68
N PHE A 236 -17.76 -0.84 -21.92
CA PHE A 236 -19.00 -0.76 -22.69
C PHE A 236 -18.77 -1.01 -24.18
N GLN A 237 -17.57 -0.76 -24.70
CA GLN A 237 -17.23 -1.05 -26.10
C GLN A 237 -17.37 -2.53 -26.48
N GLY A 238 -17.24 -3.44 -25.49
CA GLY A 238 -17.37 -4.87 -25.71
C GLY A 238 -18.80 -5.41 -25.71
N PHE A 239 -19.79 -4.61 -25.33
CA PHE A 239 -21.20 -5.00 -25.31
C PHE A 239 -21.93 -4.57 -26.58
N ASP A 240 -22.94 -5.34 -26.94
CA ASP A 240 -23.86 -4.99 -28.02
C ASP A 240 -24.71 -3.76 -27.65
N GLU A 241 -24.92 -2.88 -28.62
CA GLU A 241 -25.59 -1.58 -28.40
C GLU A 241 -27.06 -1.74 -28.02
N GLN A 242 -27.76 -2.73 -28.59
CA GLN A 242 -29.17 -2.97 -28.28
C GLN A 242 -29.31 -3.54 -26.88
N PHE A 243 -28.45 -4.50 -26.52
CA PHE A 243 -28.40 -5.03 -25.15
C PHE A 243 -28.09 -3.95 -24.11
N LEU A 244 -27.17 -3.01 -24.39
CA LEU A 244 -26.91 -1.89 -23.50
C LEU A 244 -28.13 -0.97 -23.37
N ALA A 245 -28.77 -0.62 -24.49
CA ALA A 245 -29.96 0.22 -24.50
C ALA A 245 -31.09 -0.40 -23.67
N GLU A 246 -31.34 -1.70 -23.84
CA GLU A 246 -32.33 -2.44 -23.05
C GLU A 246 -31.95 -2.53 -21.58
N ALA A 247 -30.70 -2.87 -21.25
CA ALA A 247 -30.25 -3.07 -19.88
C ALA A 247 -30.28 -1.77 -19.04
N PHE A 248 -29.92 -0.64 -19.65
CA PHE A 248 -29.99 0.68 -19.02
C PHE A 248 -31.35 1.36 -19.19
N ASN A 249 -32.26 0.77 -19.99
CA ASN A 249 -33.55 1.36 -20.37
C ASN A 249 -33.41 2.79 -20.94
N VAL A 250 -32.54 2.91 -21.95
CA VAL A 250 -32.21 4.17 -22.65
C VAL A 250 -32.31 3.98 -24.16
N ASP A 251 -32.26 5.09 -24.91
CA ASP A 251 -32.16 5.02 -26.36
C ASP A 251 -30.80 4.48 -26.83
N THR A 252 -30.78 3.90 -28.03
CA THR A 252 -29.56 3.32 -28.63
C THR A 252 -28.47 4.34 -28.88
N ASP A 253 -28.79 5.63 -29.08
CA ASP A 253 -27.79 6.66 -29.30
C ASP A 253 -27.09 7.04 -27.99
N LEU A 254 -27.79 7.03 -26.85
CA LEU A 254 -27.20 7.16 -25.53
C LEU A 254 -26.33 5.94 -25.19
N ALA A 255 -26.81 4.72 -25.45
CA ALA A 255 -26.03 3.50 -25.27
C ALA A 255 -24.74 3.51 -26.11
N ARG A 256 -24.82 3.95 -27.38
CA ARG A 256 -23.66 4.14 -28.25
C ARG A 256 -22.69 5.19 -27.70
N ARG A 257 -23.19 6.30 -27.15
CA ARG A 257 -22.33 7.34 -26.54
C ARG A 257 -21.54 6.82 -25.34
N MET A 258 -22.08 5.91 -24.53
CA MET A 258 -21.35 5.31 -23.39
C MET A 258 -20.10 4.53 -23.79
N LYS A 259 -20.02 4.07 -25.05
CA LYS A 259 -18.86 3.35 -25.59
C LYS A 259 -17.66 4.29 -25.85
N ASN A 260 -17.87 5.60 -25.93
CA ASN A 260 -16.81 6.62 -26.13
C ASN A 260 -15.82 6.31 -27.27
N GLU A 261 -16.23 5.63 -28.36
CA GLU A 261 -15.31 5.16 -29.41
C GLU A 261 -14.53 6.29 -30.11
N ASN A 262 -15.11 7.49 -30.18
CA ASN A 262 -14.51 8.68 -30.79
C ASN A 262 -13.92 9.67 -29.77
N ASP A 263 -13.84 9.29 -28.49
CA ASP A 263 -13.29 10.16 -27.44
C ASP A 263 -11.76 10.09 -27.46
N ASN A 264 -11.09 11.22 -27.71
CA ASN A 264 -9.62 11.29 -27.78
C ASN A 264 -9.01 12.00 -26.56
N ARG A 265 -9.79 12.25 -25.50
CA ARG A 265 -9.35 13.01 -24.31
C ARG A 265 -8.45 12.19 -23.38
N GLY A 266 -8.34 10.89 -23.60
CA GLY A 266 -7.54 9.98 -22.78
C GLY A 266 -8.26 9.58 -21.48
N VAL A 267 -7.50 9.37 -20.40
CA VAL A 267 -8.02 8.86 -19.12
C VAL A 267 -8.16 9.92 -18.03
N ILE A 268 -7.64 11.12 -18.28
CA ILE A 268 -7.81 12.29 -17.40
C ILE A 268 -8.45 13.39 -18.24
N VAL A 269 -9.73 13.65 -18.01
CA VAL A 269 -10.53 14.62 -18.77
C VAL A 269 -10.66 15.93 -18.01
N ARG A 270 -10.82 17.05 -18.72
CA ARG A 270 -11.07 18.34 -18.12
C ARG A 270 -12.56 18.50 -17.86
N VAL A 271 -12.91 18.91 -16.65
CA VAL A 271 -14.27 19.36 -16.33
C VAL A 271 -14.33 20.87 -16.61
N GLU A 272 -15.18 21.29 -17.54
CA GLU A 272 -15.28 22.69 -17.97
C GLU A 272 -15.62 23.61 -16.78
N ASP A 273 -16.70 23.25 -16.08
CA ASP A 273 -17.12 23.89 -14.83
C ASP A 273 -16.62 23.11 -13.60
N ARG A 274 -16.90 23.64 -12.41
CA ARG A 274 -16.61 22.90 -11.18
C ARG A 274 -17.54 21.68 -11.10
N LEU A 275 -16.96 20.50 -10.85
CA LEU A 275 -17.75 19.28 -10.68
C LEU A 275 -18.72 19.47 -9.49
N GLN A 276 -20.02 19.30 -9.75
CA GLN A 276 -21.08 19.42 -8.76
C GLN A 276 -21.43 18.03 -8.25
N PHE A 277 -21.34 17.83 -6.93
CA PHE A 277 -21.76 16.61 -6.23
C PHE A 277 -22.17 17.00 -4.82
N LEU A 278 -22.91 16.12 -4.16
CA LEU A 278 -23.29 16.31 -2.79
C LEU A 278 -22.08 16.06 -1.88
N THR A 279 -21.76 17.00 -1.01
CA THR A 279 -20.83 16.75 0.09
C THR A 279 -21.51 17.12 1.38
N PRO A 280 -21.53 16.24 2.41
CA PRO A 280 -21.98 16.66 3.72
C PRO A 280 -21.13 17.84 4.17
N GLU A 281 -21.78 18.93 4.59
CA GLU A 281 -21.12 20.02 5.29
C GLU A 281 -20.58 19.45 6.61
N PHE A 282 -19.27 19.30 6.71
CA PHE A 282 -18.62 18.79 7.92
C PHE A 282 -18.91 19.73 9.09
N SER A 283 -19.36 19.18 10.21
CA SER A 283 -19.46 19.95 11.45
C SER A 283 -18.07 20.43 11.91
N GLU A 284 -18.00 21.52 12.67
CA GLU A 284 -16.73 22.00 13.24
C GLU A 284 -16.03 20.94 14.11
N GLU A 285 -16.79 19.99 14.67
CA GLU A 285 -16.27 18.86 15.43
C GLU A 285 -15.55 17.83 14.54
N GLU A 286 -16.11 17.43 13.40
CA GLU A 286 -15.43 16.55 12.44
C GLU A 286 -14.17 17.21 11.85
N ARG A 287 -14.22 18.53 11.65
CA ARG A 287 -13.06 19.34 11.21
C ARG A 287 -11.95 19.35 12.27
N SER A 288 -12.33 19.42 13.54
CA SER A 288 -11.44 19.36 14.70
C SER A 288 -10.86 17.96 14.91
N GLU A 289 -11.62 16.89 14.67
CA GLU A 289 -11.12 15.51 14.74
C GLU A 289 -10.17 15.17 13.58
N TYR A 290 -10.47 15.63 12.37
CA TYR A 290 -9.56 15.52 11.21
C TYR A 290 -8.22 16.22 11.45
N GLN A 291 -8.23 17.35 12.16
CA GLN A 291 -7.03 18.10 12.53
C GLN A 291 -6.28 17.50 13.73
N ARG A 292 -6.99 16.85 14.66
CA ARG A 292 -6.40 16.29 15.90
C ARG A 292 -5.93 14.84 15.79
N GLY A 293 -6.16 14.16 14.67
CA GLY A 293 -5.64 12.81 14.44
C GLY A 293 -6.05 11.78 15.49
N ARG A 294 -7.14 12.02 16.24
CA ARG A 294 -7.57 11.13 17.31
C ARG A 294 -8.00 9.78 16.73
N PRO A 295 -7.68 8.65 17.39
CA PRO A 295 -8.31 7.39 17.06
C PRO A 295 -9.82 7.55 17.31
N ALA A 296 -10.64 7.34 16.29
CA ALA A 296 -12.06 7.12 16.50
C ALA A 296 -12.18 5.85 17.34
N ASN A 297 -12.30 6.01 18.65
CA ASN A 297 -12.71 4.94 19.56
C ASN A 297 -14.19 4.71 19.28
N GLY A 298 -14.54 3.64 18.58
CA GLY A 298 -15.95 3.33 18.43
C GLY A 298 -16.19 2.13 17.55
N VAL A 299 -16.94 1.18 18.06
CA VAL A 299 -17.35 -0.09 17.43
C VAL A 299 -18.41 0.16 16.35
N GLU A 300 -18.31 1.27 15.59
CA GLU A 300 -19.32 1.75 14.62
C GLU A 300 -18.77 1.97 13.20
N GLU A 301 -17.64 1.38 12.83
CA GLU A 301 -17.33 1.23 11.40
C GLU A 301 -18.19 0.11 10.80
N THR A 302 -19.39 0.46 10.33
CA THR A 302 -20.15 -0.40 9.39
C THR A 302 -19.35 -0.59 8.10
N PHE A 303 -19.61 -1.68 7.35
CA PHE A 303 -18.89 -1.96 6.09
C PHE A 303 -18.89 -0.78 5.10
N CYS A 304 -19.99 0.00 5.03
CA CYS A 304 -20.10 1.15 4.14
C CYS A 304 -19.31 2.38 4.62
N SER A 305 -19.04 2.49 5.94
CA SER A 305 -18.30 3.61 6.55
C SER A 305 -16.84 3.27 6.84
N ALA A 306 -16.37 2.08 6.43
CA ALA A 306 -15.00 1.62 6.65
C ALA A 306 -13.96 2.66 6.25
N ARG A 307 -12.91 2.77 7.08
CA ARG A 307 -11.77 3.64 6.80
C ARG A 307 -10.87 3.04 5.73
N LEU A 308 -10.62 3.82 4.67
CA LEU A 308 -9.88 3.37 3.48
C LEU A 308 -8.58 4.14 3.26
N LYS A 309 -8.30 5.16 4.08
CA LYS A 309 -7.08 5.94 3.98
C LYS A 309 -6.48 6.29 5.32
N GLN A 310 -5.17 6.53 5.30
CA GLN A 310 -4.40 6.96 6.45
C GLN A 310 -3.32 7.95 6.01
N ASN A 311 -3.20 9.10 6.69
CA ASN A 311 -2.12 10.04 6.40
C ASN A 311 -0.82 9.55 7.05
N ILE A 312 0.21 9.31 6.23
CA ILE A 312 1.52 8.80 6.64
C ILE A 312 2.57 9.91 6.81
N ASN A 313 2.28 11.14 6.35
CA ASN A 313 3.25 12.24 6.41
C ASN A 313 3.26 12.98 7.74
N ASP A 314 2.21 12.84 8.56
CA ASP A 314 2.11 13.47 9.89
C ASP A 314 3.31 13.10 10.80
N PRO A 315 4.20 14.07 11.12
CA PRO A 315 5.37 13.81 11.95
C PRO A 315 5.02 13.38 13.38
N SER A 316 3.86 13.78 13.91
CA SER A 316 3.42 13.42 15.27
C SER A 316 3.10 11.93 15.42
N ARG A 317 2.99 11.22 14.28
CA ARG A 317 2.65 9.80 14.20
C ARG A 317 3.84 8.91 13.87
N ALA A 318 5.06 9.43 13.96
CA ALA A 318 6.27 8.65 13.75
C ALA A 318 6.36 7.49 14.74
N ASP A 319 6.51 6.27 14.23
CA ASP A 319 6.76 5.06 15.04
C ASP A 319 8.19 5.06 15.56
N VAL A 320 9.12 5.60 14.77
CA VAL A 320 10.52 5.78 15.14
C VAL A 320 10.93 7.20 14.81
N TYR A 321 11.51 7.88 15.79
CA TYR A 321 12.02 9.23 15.63
C TYR A 321 13.40 9.36 16.27
N ASN A 322 14.33 9.96 15.54
CA ASN A 322 15.62 10.40 16.05
C ASN A 322 15.84 11.84 15.58
N PRO A 323 15.95 12.82 16.49
CA PRO A 323 16.01 14.24 16.14
C PRO A 323 17.23 14.62 15.30
N ARG A 324 18.26 13.76 15.23
CA ARG A 324 19.47 13.99 14.42
C ARG A 324 19.57 13.09 13.19
N ALA A 325 18.59 12.21 12.96
CA ALA A 325 18.64 11.23 11.88
C ALA A 325 17.37 11.20 11.03
N GLY A 326 16.19 11.43 11.61
CA GLY A 326 14.94 11.47 10.87
C GLY A 326 13.79 10.74 11.56
N ARG A 327 12.81 10.29 10.76
CA ARG A 327 11.60 9.58 11.22
C ARG A 327 11.14 8.48 10.27
N ILE A 328 10.49 7.47 10.84
CA ILE A 328 9.75 6.43 10.12
C ILE A 328 8.30 6.41 10.62
N THR A 329 7.35 6.34 9.70
CA THR A 329 5.91 6.21 9.99
C THR A 329 5.34 5.07 9.15
N SER A 330 4.57 4.17 9.76
CA SER A 330 4.06 2.96 9.10
C SER A 330 2.52 2.96 9.09
N VAL A 331 1.94 2.55 7.96
CA VAL A 331 0.51 2.28 7.81
C VAL A 331 0.34 0.79 7.55
N ASN A 332 -0.32 0.10 8.48
CA ASN A 332 -0.45 -1.35 8.51
C ASN A 332 -1.83 -1.75 9.07
N SER A 333 -2.12 -3.05 9.19
CA SER A 333 -3.45 -3.51 9.64
C SER A 333 -3.84 -3.09 11.06
N HIS A 334 -2.92 -2.61 11.89
CA HIS A 334 -3.24 -2.09 13.22
C HIS A 334 -3.82 -0.66 13.18
N ASN A 335 -3.50 0.13 12.17
CA ASN A 335 -3.93 1.53 12.06
C ASN A 335 -4.79 1.84 10.83
N LEU A 336 -4.91 0.88 9.89
CA LEU A 336 -5.84 0.91 8.77
C LEU A 336 -6.37 -0.53 8.53
N PRO A 337 -7.48 -0.94 9.18
CA PRO A 337 -7.91 -2.35 9.26
C PRO A 337 -8.10 -3.07 7.92
N ILE A 338 -8.53 -2.36 6.86
CA ILE A 338 -8.71 -2.94 5.52
C ILE A 338 -7.42 -3.58 4.98
N LEU A 339 -6.26 -3.10 5.41
CA LEU A 339 -4.96 -3.64 5.02
C LEU A 339 -4.79 -5.12 5.38
N ARG A 340 -5.45 -5.62 6.44
CA ARG A 340 -5.45 -7.05 6.77
C ARG A 340 -6.02 -7.90 5.63
N SER A 341 -7.10 -7.43 5.00
CA SER A 341 -7.73 -8.15 3.88
C SER A 341 -6.91 -8.01 2.61
N LEU A 342 -6.24 -6.85 2.43
CA LEU A 342 -5.37 -6.62 1.28
C LEU A 342 -4.03 -7.32 1.36
N ARG A 343 -3.55 -7.64 2.57
CA ARG A 343 -2.20 -8.12 2.84
C ARG A 343 -1.12 -7.13 2.37
N LEU A 344 -1.36 -5.83 2.54
CA LEU A 344 -0.45 -4.76 2.13
C LEU A 344 -0.18 -3.79 3.27
N SER A 345 1.00 -3.17 3.27
CA SER A 345 1.34 -2.06 4.18
C SER A 345 2.18 -1.01 3.47
N ALA A 346 2.31 0.15 4.08
CA ALA A 346 3.16 1.23 3.60
C ALA A 346 4.02 1.80 4.74
N GLN A 347 5.19 2.34 4.40
CA GLN A 347 6.08 3.00 5.34
C GLN A 347 6.68 4.26 4.71
N LYS A 348 6.50 5.42 5.35
CA LYS A 348 7.19 6.66 4.99
C LYS A 348 8.47 6.74 5.78
N GLY A 349 9.58 6.97 5.08
CA GLY A 349 10.85 7.34 5.67
C GLY A 349 11.22 8.77 5.32
N HIS A 350 11.80 9.46 6.30
CA HIS A 350 12.44 10.75 6.13
C HIS A 350 13.77 10.68 6.85
N LEU A 351 14.89 10.70 6.11
CA LEU A 351 16.23 10.79 6.64
C LEU A 351 16.76 12.22 6.49
N TYR A 352 17.28 12.78 7.57
CA TYR A 352 17.99 14.05 7.53
C TYR A 352 19.35 13.92 6.86
N GLN A 353 19.98 15.05 6.59
CA GLN A 353 21.28 15.12 5.93
C GLN A 353 22.28 14.10 6.50
N ASN A 354 22.87 13.29 5.63
CA ASN A 354 23.88 12.27 5.96
C ASN A 354 23.44 11.17 6.95
N ALA A 355 22.17 11.14 7.37
CA ALA A 355 21.66 10.14 8.28
C ALA A 355 21.56 8.77 7.59
N ILE A 356 21.59 7.71 8.40
CA ILE A 356 21.57 6.32 7.92
C ILE A 356 20.33 5.62 8.48
N MET A 357 19.57 4.96 7.62
CA MET A 357 18.68 3.88 8.08
C MET A 357 19.52 2.62 8.25
N ALA A 358 19.46 2.03 9.43
CA ALA A 358 20.23 0.85 9.81
C ALA A 358 20.18 -0.23 8.72
N PRO A 359 21.29 -0.93 8.45
CA PRO A 359 21.25 -2.09 7.56
C PRO A 359 20.24 -3.10 8.10
N HIS A 360 19.32 -3.56 7.26
CA HIS A 360 18.22 -4.44 7.66
C HIS A 360 17.74 -5.28 6.49
N TRP A 361 17.02 -6.35 6.76
CA TRP A 361 16.22 -7.05 5.73
C TRP A 361 14.75 -7.04 6.11
N ASN A 362 13.87 -7.11 5.11
CA ASN A 362 12.45 -7.37 5.33
C ASN A 362 12.25 -8.87 5.53
N MET A 363 11.56 -9.29 6.59
CA MET A 363 11.43 -10.70 6.99
C MET A 363 10.23 -11.44 6.38
N ASN A 364 9.28 -10.71 5.82
CA ASN A 364 8.00 -11.29 5.36
C ASN A 364 7.34 -10.48 4.24
N ALA A 365 8.09 -9.61 3.54
CA ALA A 365 7.57 -8.76 2.48
C ALA A 365 8.67 -8.32 1.50
N HIS A 366 8.30 -8.10 0.25
CA HIS A 366 9.06 -7.23 -0.65
C HIS A 366 8.82 -5.76 -0.25
N SER A 367 9.72 -4.87 -0.66
CA SER A 367 9.59 -3.43 -0.38
C SER A 367 9.83 -2.64 -1.67
N ILE A 368 8.78 -2.05 -2.21
CA ILE A 368 8.82 -1.19 -3.40
C ILE A 368 8.95 0.26 -2.91
N CYS A 369 10.13 0.86 -3.05
CA CYS A 369 10.43 2.20 -2.53
C CYS A 369 10.30 3.24 -3.64
N TYR A 370 9.31 4.13 -3.55
CA TYR A 370 9.20 5.35 -4.36
C TYR A 370 9.85 6.51 -3.60
N PHE A 371 10.84 7.17 -4.20
CA PHE A 371 11.55 8.29 -3.60
C PHE A 371 10.81 9.59 -3.90
N THR A 372 10.37 10.28 -2.85
CA THR A 372 9.48 11.44 -2.95
C THR A 372 10.23 12.77 -2.89
N ARG A 373 11.44 12.79 -2.33
CA ARG A 373 12.26 14.01 -2.21
C ARG A 373 13.73 13.68 -1.93
N GLY A 374 14.62 14.52 -2.46
CA GLY A 374 16.04 14.49 -2.13
C GLY A 374 16.79 13.34 -2.80
N THR A 375 18.00 13.07 -2.31
CA THR A 375 18.90 12.06 -2.87
C THR A 375 19.57 11.24 -1.76
N GLY A 376 20.04 10.05 -2.09
CA GLY A 376 20.79 9.24 -1.16
C GLY A 376 21.45 8.03 -1.80
N ARG A 377 22.37 7.40 -1.08
CA ARG A 377 23.00 6.15 -1.52
C ARG A 377 22.28 4.97 -0.88
N VAL A 378 21.89 4.00 -1.70
CA VAL A 378 21.31 2.74 -1.25
C VAL A 378 22.23 1.61 -1.66
N GLN A 379 22.37 0.62 -0.78
CA GLN A 379 22.98 -0.66 -1.13
C GLN A 379 22.01 -1.78 -0.82
N ILE A 380 21.93 -2.76 -1.73
CA ILE A 380 21.10 -3.96 -1.59
C ILE A 380 21.99 -5.18 -1.84
N VAL A 381 21.97 -6.13 -0.92
CA VAL A 381 22.82 -7.32 -0.90
C VAL A 381 21.95 -8.59 -0.95
N ASP A 382 22.32 -9.51 -1.83
CA ASP A 382 21.64 -10.80 -2.03
C ASP A 382 22.12 -11.88 -1.02
N GLU A 383 21.57 -13.08 -1.13
CA GLU A 383 21.93 -14.23 -0.30
C GLU A 383 23.38 -14.70 -0.46
N ASN A 384 24.04 -14.33 -1.56
CA ASN A 384 25.44 -14.66 -1.84
C ASN A 384 26.40 -13.59 -1.31
N GLY A 385 25.90 -12.56 -0.63
CA GLY A 385 26.69 -11.43 -0.14
C GLY A 385 27.13 -10.48 -1.27
N ARG A 386 26.55 -10.58 -2.47
CA ARG A 386 26.86 -9.69 -3.59
C ARG A 386 26.00 -8.45 -3.51
N SER A 387 26.62 -7.29 -3.72
CA SER A 387 25.89 -6.03 -3.82
C SER A 387 25.17 -5.94 -5.17
N VAL A 388 23.92 -6.40 -5.21
CA VAL A 388 23.08 -6.34 -6.41
C VAL A 388 22.60 -4.91 -6.72
N PHE A 389 22.62 -4.01 -5.74
CA PHE A 389 22.51 -2.57 -5.96
C PHE A 389 23.57 -1.84 -5.12
N ASP A 390 24.25 -0.87 -5.72
CA ASP A 390 25.04 0.13 -5.01
C ASP A 390 25.04 1.41 -5.85
N GLY A 391 24.25 2.40 -5.42
CA GLY A 391 24.05 3.59 -6.25
C GLY A 391 23.28 4.69 -5.55
N GLU A 392 23.25 5.84 -6.21
CA GLU A 392 22.40 6.97 -5.82
C GLU A 392 20.96 6.73 -6.29
N VAL A 393 20.01 7.14 -5.45
CA VAL A 393 18.58 7.19 -5.75
C VAL A 393 18.12 8.64 -5.67
N ARG A 394 17.13 8.99 -6.49
CA ARG A 394 16.62 10.36 -6.63
C ARG A 394 15.09 10.38 -6.64
N GLU A 395 14.53 11.57 -6.39
CA GLU A 395 13.11 11.83 -6.49
C GLU A 395 12.49 11.30 -7.80
N GLY A 396 11.30 10.70 -7.70
CA GLY A 396 10.56 10.14 -8.82
C GLY A 396 10.98 8.72 -9.23
N GLN A 397 12.07 8.18 -8.67
CA GLN A 397 12.52 6.82 -8.97
C GLN A 397 11.87 5.78 -8.06
N ILE A 398 11.75 4.54 -8.56
CA ILE A 398 11.37 3.36 -7.79
C ILE A 398 12.55 2.40 -7.69
N LEU A 399 12.83 1.89 -6.49
CA LEU A 399 13.76 0.79 -6.28
C LEU A 399 13.09 -0.29 -5.42
N THR A 400 13.17 -1.54 -5.87
CA THR A 400 12.65 -2.66 -5.07
C THR A 400 13.75 -3.26 -4.19
N ALA A 401 13.36 -3.68 -3.00
CA ALA A 401 14.16 -4.52 -2.13
C ALA A 401 13.40 -5.83 -1.92
N PRO A 402 13.83 -6.94 -2.55
CA PRO A 402 13.19 -8.22 -2.37
C PRO A 402 13.20 -8.70 -0.92
N HIS A 403 12.28 -9.62 -0.59
CA HIS A 403 12.24 -10.30 0.71
C HIS A 403 13.62 -10.89 1.06
N ASN A 404 14.10 -10.65 2.29
CA ASN A 404 15.38 -11.10 2.85
C ASN A 404 16.66 -10.50 2.26
N PHE A 405 16.58 -9.67 1.21
CA PHE A 405 17.75 -8.92 0.74
C PHE A 405 18.10 -7.86 1.79
N ALA A 406 19.38 -7.75 2.14
CA ALA A 406 19.84 -6.77 3.10
C ALA A 406 19.96 -5.39 2.44
N VAL A 407 19.44 -4.36 3.08
CA VAL A 407 19.35 -2.99 2.57
C VAL A 407 19.93 -2.03 3.59
N VAL A 408 20.73 -1.07 3.12
CA VAL A 408 21.12 0.12 3.87
C VAL A 408 20.83 1.36 3.04
N LYS A 409 20.37 2.44 3.68
CA LYS A 409 20.11 3.72 3.04
C LYS A 409 20.84 4.82 3.78
N ARG A 410 21.57 5.68 3.06
CA ARG A 410 22.19 6.89 3.58
C ARG A 410 21.68 8.09 2.79
N ALA A 411 21.15 9.09 3.48
CA ALA A 411 20.73 10.34 2.85
C ALA A 411 21.93 11.16 2.36
N GLY A 412 21.71 11.89 1.27
CA GLY A 412 22.64 12.89 0.74
C GLY A 412 22.64 14.19 1.53
N GLY A 413 23.08 15.28 0.88
CA GLY A 413 23.19 16.62 1.48
C GLY A 413 21.85 17.24 1.87
N GLU A 414 20.80 16.97 1.10
CA GLU A 414 19.47 17.59 1.24
C GLU A 414 18.48 16.71 2.03
N GLY A 415 18.94 15.56 2.54
CA GLY A 415 18.06 14.54 3.10
C GLY A 415 17.50 13.59 2.03
N LEU A 416 16.74 12.60 2.48
CA LEU A 416 16.10 11.61 1.62
C LEU A 416 14.71 11.25 2.18
N GLU A 417 13.68 11.38 1.35
CA GLU A 417 12.33 10.93 1.66
C GLU A 417 11.84 9.87 0.69
N TRP A 418 11.14 8.85 1.20
CA TRP A 418 10.56 7.80 0.39
C TRP A 418 9.30 7.21 1.01
N VAL A 419 8.45 6.61 0.18
CA VAL A 419 7.36 5.73 0.60
C VAL A 419 7.67 4.32 0.12
N ALA A 420 7.72 3.38 1.06
CA ALA A 420 7.92 1.97 0.80
C ALA A 420 6.58 1.23 0.90
N PHE A 421 6.11 0.69 -0.22
CA PHE A 421 4.96 -0.22 -0.28
C PHE A 421 5.45 -1.64 -0.03
N LYS A 422 4.76 -2.38 0.84
CA LYS A 422 5.20 -3.71 1.27
C LYS A 422 4.10 -4.74 1.06
N THR A 423 4.47 -5.90 0.50
CA THR A 423 3.57 -7.00 0.12
C THR A 423 3.09 -7.87 1.28
N ASN A 424 2.95 -7.27 2.46
CA ASN A 424 2.40 -7.89 3.66
C ASN A 424 1.75 -6.82 4.54
N ASP A 425 0.64 -7.12 5.21
CA ASP A 425 -0.07 -6.13 6.04
C ASP A 425 0.64 -5.82 7.35
N GLN A 426 1.48 -6.73 7.84
CA GLN A 426 2.31 -6.55 9.03
C GLN A 426 3.77 -6.83 8.67
N ALA A 427 4.27 -6.06 7.71
CA ALA A 427 5.65 -6.20 7.27
C ALA A 427 6.64 -5.87 8.39
N LYS A 428 7.61 -6.77 8.61
CA LYS A 428 8.60 -6.69 9.68
C LYS A 428 10.00 -6.61 9.09
N ILE A 429 10.87 -5.88 9.78
CA ILE A 429 12.29 -5.79 9.44
C ILE A 429 13.13 -6.38 10.57
N SER A 430 14.30 -6.91 10.22
CA SER A 430 15.35 -7.29 11.17
C SER A 430 16.60 -6.44 10.92
N GLN A 431 17.10 -5.77 11.95
CA GLN A 431 18.22 -4.84 11.85
C GLN A 431 19.55 -5.56 12.11
N LEU A 432 20.59 -5.23 11.36
CA LEU A 432 21.95 -5.75 11.55
C LEU A 432 22.77 -4.93 12.54
N ALA A 433 22.47 -3.64 12.70
CA ALA A 433 23.19 -2.74 13.60
C ALA A 433 22.23 -1.92 14.48
N GLY A 434 22.73 -1.37 15.58
CA GLY A 434 21.95 -0.56 16.53
C GLY A 434 21.35 -1.37 17.68
N ARG A 435 20.53 -0.70 18.50
CA ARG A 435 20.08 -1.24 19.80
C ARG A 435 19.18 -2.46 19.73
N VAL A 436 18.45 -2.63 18.64
CA VAL A 436 17.51 -3.75 18.42
C VAL A 436 17.99 -4.70 17.32
N SER A 437 19.31 -4.76 17.10
CA SER A 437 19.89 -5.57 16.04
C SER A 437 20.04 -7.04 16.38
N SER A 438 20.09 -7.89 15.34
CA SER A 438 20.49 -9.28 15.45
C SER A 438 21.90 -9.43 16.04
N MET A 439 22.82 -8.50 15.71
CA MET A 439 24.16 -8.47 16.30
C MET A 439 24.12 -8.29 17.82
N ARG A 440 23.20 -7.48 18.37
CA ARG A 440 23.02 -7.39 19.82
C ARG A 440 22.45 -8.67 20.44
N ALA A 441 21.63 -9.41 19.70
CA ALA A 441 21.00 -10.64 20.16
C ALA A 441 21.98 -11.83 20.23
N PHE A 442 23.04 -11.86 19.42
CA PHE A 442 24.04 -12.93 19.47
C PHE A 442 24.91 -12.85 20.74
N PRO A 443 25.26 -13.99 21.38
CA PRO A 443 26.28 -14.01 22.42
C PRO A 443 27.59 -13.41 21.93
N GLU A 444 28.31 -12.70 22.80
CA GLU A 444 29.59 -12.06 22.46
C GLU A 444 30.61 -13.07 21.90
N GLU A 445 30.68 -14.26 22.50
CA GLU A 445 31.55 -15.35 22.02
C GLU A 445 31.21 -15.82 20.61
N VAL A 446 29.92 -15.83 20.23
CA VAL A 446 29.52 -16.21 18.88
C VAL A 446 30.07 -15.20 17.90
N ILE A 447 29.95 -13.90 18.17
CA ILE A 447 30.52 -12.83 17.33
C ILE A 447 32.05 -12.93 17.28
N ALA A 448 32.71 -13.05 18.44
CA ALA A 448 34.16 -13.12 18.53
C ALA A 448 34.73 -14.27 17.69
N ASN A 449 34.15 -15.47 17.81
CA ASN A 449 34.59 -16.63 17.04
C ASN A 449 34.18 -16.56 15.56
N SER A 450 32.95 -16.12 15.24
CA SER A 450 32.46 -16.03 13.85
C SER A 450 33.25 -15.02 13.01
N PHE A 451 33.64 -13.89 13.59
CA PHE A 451 34.40 -12.84 12.90
C PHE A 451 35.91 -12.88 13.18
N GLN A 452 36.38 -13.83 14.00
CA GLN A 452 37.79 -13.92 14.44
C GLN A 452 38.32 -12.61 15.04
N VAL A 453 37.51 -12.00 15.90
CA VAL A 453 37.85 -10.74 16.60
C VAL A 453 37.95 -10.96 18.10
N SER A 454 38.63 -10.04 18.80
CA SER A 454 38.67 -10.06 20.25
C SER A 454 37.28 -9.86 20.88
N ARG A 455 37.11 -10.31 22.12
CA ARG A 455 35.89 -10.04 22.91
C ARG A 455 35.55 -8.56 22.98
N GLU A 456 36.57 -7.71 23.10
CA GLU A 456 36.38 -6.26 23.15
C GLU A 456 35.89 -5.69 21.81
N GLU A 457 36.41 -6.18 20.68
CA GLU A 457 35.91 -5.80 19.36
C GLU A 457 34.48 -6.31 19.12
N ALA A 458 34.17 -7.53 19.57
CA ALA A 458 32.81 -8.06 19.54
C ALA A 458 31.84 -7.18 20.35
N ARG A 459 32.23 -6.72 21.55
CA ARG A 459 31.46 -5.73 22.32
C ARG A 459 31.26 -4.44 21.55
N ARG A 460 32.31 -3.92 20.91
CA ARG A 460 32.23 -2.70 20.09
C ARG A 460 31.24 -2.86 18.93
N LEU A 461 31.21 -4.01 18.25
CA LEU A 461 30.21 -4.31 17.21
C LEU A 461 28.78 -4.31 17.77
N LYS A 462 28.57 -4.82 18.98
CA LYS A 462 27.25 -4.84 19.64
C LYS A 462 26.81 -3.45 20.12
N PHE A 463 27.72 -2.68 20.74
CA PHE A 463 27.33 -1.57 21.61
C PHE A 463 27.74 -0.17 21.13
N ASN A 464 28.61 -0.02 20.13
CA ASN A 464 29.04 1.30 19.64
C ASN A 464 27.91 2.17 19.07
N ARG A 465 26.81 1.56 18.63
CA ARG A 465 25.59 2.26 18.19
C ARG A 465 24.43 1.86 19.09
N ASP A 466 23.92 2.82 19.85
CA ASP A 466 22.76 2.64 20.75
C ASP A 466 21.44 3.19 20.17
N GLU A 467 21.52 3.83 19.00
CA GLU A 467 20.36 4.30 18.25
C GLU A 467 19.54 3.12 17.70
N VAL A 468 18.24 3.34 17.45
CA VAL A 468 17.30 2.34 16.92
C VAL A 468 16.85 2.76 15.52
N THR A 469 17.01 1.88 14.53
CA THR A 469 16.58 2.05 13.12
C THR A 469 17.22 3.22 12.34
N LEU A 470 17.38 4.39 12.94
CA LEU A 470 17.86 5.63 12.32
C LEU A 470 19.08 6.14 13.08
N PHE A 471 20.20 6.29 12.39
CA PHE A 471 21.49 6.66 12.97
C PHE A 471 21.88 8.06 12.54
N SER A 472 22.29 8.87 13.51
CA SER A 472 22.84 10.19 13.25
C SER A 472 24.14 10.07 12.45
N PRO A 473 24.46 11.07 11.62
CA PRO A 473 25.74 11.13 10.91
C PRO A 473 26.91 10.88 11.87
N GLY A 474 27.90 10.10 11.43
CA GLY A 474 29.09 9.86 12.24
C GLY A 474 29.97 11.11 12.29
N SER A 475 30.72 11.33 13.37
CA SER A 475 31.71 12.41 13.47
C SER A 475 32.80 12.36 12.37
N ARG A 476 33.03 11.18 11.76
CA ARG A 476 33.93 11.04 10.59
C ARG A 476 33.35 11.56 9.26
N SER A 477 32.04 11.74 9.12
CA SER A 477 31.44 12.25 7.86
C SER A 477 31.49 13.77 7.73
N GLN A 478 31.84 14.50 8.80
CA GLN A 478 32.04 15.96 8.74
C GLN A 478 33.38 16.38 8.10
N TYR A 479 34.33 15.46 7.96
CA TYR A 479 35.68 15.75 7.44
C TYR A 479 35.88 15.44 5.94
N ARG A 480 34.82 15.07 5.21
CA ARG A 480 34.88 14.77 3.76
C ARG A 480 33.71 15.42 2.98
N ALA A 481 33.26 16.58 3.42
CA ALA A 481 32.40 17.46 2.64
C ALA A 481 33.25 18.55 1.99
#